data_AF-Q97JR1-F1
#
_entry.id   AF-Q97JR1-F1
#
_cell.length_a   1.000
_cell.length_b   1.000
_cell.length_c   1.000
_cell.angle_alpha   90.00
_cell.angle_beta   90.00
_cell.angle_gamma   90.00
#
_symmetry.space_group_name_H-M   'P 1'
#
loop_
_entity.id
_entity.type
_entity.pdbx_description
1 polymer ?
#
loop_
_entity_poly.entity_id
_entity_poly.type
_entity_poly.pdbx_seq_one_letter_code
_entity_poly.pdbx_strand_id
1 'polypeptide(L)'
;MSENKEKNQMIDKNNKNSIEDFFNSLFITDEEKKDAEEVKKLAFYSDGSIDDAIEKYKELEEQQERFKSIYKEKKDNLDLKLNSQISKLEKQKKWIAFNLKQAVMSDKNKKKTKTQYSLKFLSGTVQIKIPQETLIKPDLNEDLLKTFPSFIEEQTVKTLNWKNLKTKLEIIDGRVYNKETGEDVTGKIEIQKSQEKVVIK
;
A
#
# COMPACT_ATOMS: atom_id res chain seq x y z
N MET A 1 37.83 -34.50 -27.14
CA MET A 1 36.36 -34.36 -27.00
C MET A 1 35.88 -34.60 -25.56
N SER A 2 36.66 -34.22 -24.53
CA SER A 2 36.33 -34.57 -23.13
C SER A 2 36.08 -33.37 -22.21
N GLU A 3 36.45 -32.15 -22.61
CA GLU A 3 36.34 -30.95 -21.74
C GLU A 3 34.96 -30.27 -21.75
N ASN A 4 34.08 -30.59 -22.72
CA ASN A 4 32.75 -29.98 -22.81
C ASN A 4 31.67 -30.68 -21.97
N LYS A 5 31.96 -31.85 -21.37
CA LYS A 5 31.02 -32.52 -20.46
C LYS A 5 31.17 -32.05 -19.00
N GLU A 6 32.35 -31.61 -18.58
CA GLU A 6 32.58 -31.17 -17.19
C GLU A 6 32.06 -29.77 -16.90
N LYS A 7 32.11 -28.83 -17.87
CA LYS A 7 31.59 -27.47 -17.67
C LYS A 7 30.06 -27.41 -17.56
N ASN A 8 29.35 -28.27 -18.28
CA ASN A 8 27.88 -28.35 -18.15
C ASN A 8 27.43 -29.00 -16.82
N GLN A 9 28.27 -29.82 -16.18
CA GLN A 9 27.95 -30.37 -14.84
C GLN A 9 28.26 -29.40 -13.69
N MET A 10 29.13 -28.40 -13.89
CA MET A 10 29.46 -27.41 -12.86
C MET A 10 28.46 -26.25 -12.80
N ILE A 11 27.81 -25.88 -13.91
CA ILE A 11 26.81 -24.80 -13.93
C ILE A 11 25.51 -25.23 -13.23
N ASP A 12 25.11 -26.51 -13.36
CA ASP A 12 23.90 -27.03 -12.72
C ASP A 12 24.02 -27.23 -11.20
N LYS A 13 25.24 -27.46 -10.67
CA LYS A 13 25.45 -27.67 -9.23
C LYS A 13 25.48 -26.37 -8.42
N ASN A 14 25.96 -25.27 -9.00
CA ASN A 14 26.01 -23.97 -8.32
C ASN A 14 24.62 -23.32 -8.19
N ASN A 15 23.65 -23.68 -9.04
CA ASN A 15 22.29 -23.12 -8.98
C ASN A 15 21.36 -23.91 -8.02
N LYS A 16 21.57 -25.23 -7.88
CA LYS A 16 20.80 -26.07 -6.95
C LYS A 16 21.02 -25.70 -5.48
N ASN A 17 22.28 -25.46 -5.10
CA ASN A 17 22.61 -25.02 -3.74
C ASN A 17 21.97 -23.65 -3.41
N SER A 18 21.84 -22.75 -4.39
CA SER A 18 21.26 -21.41 -4.18
C SER A 18 19.76 -21.41 -3.88
N ILE A 19 19.01 -22.37 -4.43
CA ILE A 19 17.56 -22.46 -4.25
C ILE A 19 17.25 -23.18 -2.94
N GLU A 20 17.96 -24.27 -2.65
CA GLU A 20 17.78 -25.04 -1.42
C GLU A 20 18.12 -24.22 -0.16
N ASP A 21 19.16 -23.38 -0.24
CA ASP A 21 19.56 -22.43 0.81
C ASP A 21 18.54 -21.29 0.97
N PHE A 22 18.00 -20.77 -0.14
CA PHE A 22 16.93 -19.77 -0.12
C PHE A 22 15.67 -20.30 0.57
N PHE A 23 15.20 -21.49 0.20
CA PHE A 23 14.04 -22.12 0.85
C PHE A 23 14.30 -22.39 2.33
N ASN A 24 15.49 -22.87 2.72
CA ASN A 24 15.82 -23.08 4.14
C ASN A 24 15.86 -21.79 4.96
N SER A 25 16.20 -20.65 4.33
CA SER A 25 16.28 -19.35 5.00
C SER A 25 14.93 -18.69 5.28
N LEU A 26 13.86 -19.13 4.62
CA LEU A 26 12.52 -18.54 4.70
C LEU A 26 11.72 -18.99 5.94
N PHE A 27 12.14 -20.06 6.61
CA PHE A 27 11.36 -20.71 7.67
C PHE A 27 12.00 -20.52 9.05
N ILE A 28 11.17 -20.16 10.05
CA ILE A 28 11.61 -19.69 11.37
C ILE A 28 11.34 -20.75 12.45
N THR A 29 10.39 -21.65 12.23
CA THR A 29 9.94 -22.67 13.21
C THR A 29 10.20 -24.11 12.74
N ASP A 30 10.22 -25.07 13.68
CA ASP A 30 10.47 -26.49 13.38
C ASP A 30 9.31 -27.17 12.61
N GLU A 31 8.12 -26.59 12.65
CA GLU A 31 6.95 -27.02 11.86
C GLU A 31 7.11 -26.58 10.40
N GLU A 32 7.45 -25.31 10.18
CA GLU A 32 7.72 -24.78 8.83
C GLU A 32 8.90 -25.48 8.12
N LYS A 33 9.91 -25.96 8.87
CA LYS A 33 11.00 -26.76 8.31
C LYS A 33 10.54 -28.14 7.84
N LYS A 34 9.57 -28.77 8.51
CA LYS A 34 9.01 -30.05 8.07
C LYS A 34 8.18 -29.89 6.80
N ASP A 35 7.36 -28.85 6.73
CA ASP A 35 6.59 -28.52 5.53
C ASP A 35 7.51 -28.24 4.34
N ALA A 36 8.65 -27.58 4.58
CA ALA A 36 9.67 -27.35 3.58
C ALA A 36 10.31 -28.65 3.07
N GLU A 37 10.57 -29.62 3.95
CA GLU A 37 11.08 -30.93 3.55
C GLU A 37 10.07 -31.73 2.71
N GLU A 38 8.76 -31.58 2.97
CA GLU A 38 7.72 -32.22 2.16
C GLU A 38 7.64 -31.62 0.76
N VAL A 39 7.67 -30.29 0.64
CA VAL A 39 7.70 -29.61 -0.68
C VAL A 39 8.97 -29.94 -1.45
N LYS A 40 10.12 -30.09 -0.76
CA LYS A 40 11.39 -30.50 -1.39
C LYS A 40 11.38 -31.93 -1.93
N LYS A 41 10.52 -32.80 -1.43
CA LYS A 41 10.38 -34.18 -1.92
C LYS A 41 9.55 -34.27 -3.21
N LEU A 42 8.88 -33.19 -3.62
CA LEU A 42 8.16 -33.15 -4.88
C LEU A 42 9.13 -33.33 -6.05
N ALA A 43 8.83 -34.34 -6.87
CA ALA A 43 9.57 -34.66 -8.07
C ALA A 43 8.93 -33.96 -9.28
N PHE A 44 9.74 -33.60 -10.28
CA PHE A 44 9.27 -32.91 -11.50
C PHE A 44 9.78 -33.64 -12.76
N TYR A 45 9.80 -34.97 -12.73
CA TYR A 45 10.46 -35.79 -13.77
C TYR A 45 9.49 -36.44 -14.76
N SER A 46 8.18 -36.41 -14.47
CA SER A 46 7.11 -36.94 -15.33
C SER A 46 5.89 -36.02 -15.32
N ASP A 47 5.07 -36.09 -16.36
CA ASP A 47 3.84 -35.30 -16.46
C ASP A 47 2.92 -35.49 -15.25
N GLY A 48 2.79 -36.73 -14.74
CA GLY A 48 2.02 -37.00 -13.52
C GLY A 48 2.59 -36.32 -12.27
N SER A 49 3.93 -36.33 -12.10
CA SER A 49 4.56 -35.64 -10.96
C SER A 49 4.46 -34.12 -11.02
N ILE A 50 4.37 -33.57 -12.23
CA ILE A 50 4.14 -32.14 -12.45
C ILE A 50 2.68 -31.78 -12.15
N ASP A 51 1.72 -32.64 -12.51
CA ASP A 51 0.30 -32.47 -12.19
C ASP A 51 0.08 -32.47 -10.67
N ASP A 52 0.65 -33.44 -9.94
CA ASP A 52 0.63 -33.50 -8.47
C ASP A 52 1.20 -32.22 -7.83
N ALA A 53 2.28 -31.67 -8.40
CA ALA A 53 2.88 -30.43 -7.91
C ALA A 53 2.03 -29.18 -8.21
N ILE A 54 1.31 -29.16 -9.33
CA ILE A 54 0.34 -28.12 -9.66
C ILE A 54 -0.85 -28.16 -8.70
N GLU A 55 -1.38 -29.35 -8.41
CA GLU A 55 -2.42 -29.52 -7.39
C GLU A 55 -1.93 -29.02 -6.03
N LYS A 56 -0.71 -29.40 -5.62
CA LYS A 56 -0.15 -28.95 -4.36
C LYS A 56 0.04 -27.44 -4.29
N TYR A 57 0.46 -26.81 -5.39
CA TYR A 57 0.56 -25.34 -5.48
C TYR A 57 -0.81 -24.68 -5.29
N LYS A 58 -1.86 -25.20 -5.94
CA LYS A 58 -3.23 -24.68 -5.81
C LYS A 58 -3.78 -24.83 -4.40
N GLU A 59 -3.53 -25.96 -3.73
CA GLU A 59 -3.88 -26.13 -2.32
C GLU A 59 -3.24 -25.07 -1.42
N LEU A 60 -1.95 -24.78 -1.63
CA LEU A 60 -1.23 -23.77 -0.85
C LEU A 60 -1.77 -22.36 -1.12
N GLU A 61 -2.12 -22.05 -2.37
CA GLU A 61 -2.74 -20.78 -2.75
C GLU A 61 -4.12 -20.61 -2.09
N GLU A 62 -4.97 -21.65 -2.12
CA GLU A 62 -6.28 -21.65 -1.46
C GLU A 62 -6.15 -21.49 0.06
N GLN A 63 -5.22 -22.20 0.69
CA GLN A 63 -4.94 -22.03 2.12
C GLN A 63 -4.48 -20.61 2.45
N GLN A 64 -3.62 -20.02 1.61
CA GLN A 64 -3.17 -18.65 1.77
C GLN A 64 -4.34 -17.66 1.67
N GLU A 65 -5.22 -17.81 0.69
CA GLU A 65 -6.40 -16.98 0.53
C GLU A 65 -7.38 -17.13 1.70
N ARG A 66 -7.59 -18.36 2.16
CA ARG A 66 -8.40 -18.66 3.34
C ARG A 66 -7.87 -17.95 4.58
N PHE A 67 -6.57 -18.01 4.85
CA PHE A 67 -5.97 -17.30 5.98
C PHE A 67 -6.06 -15.78 5.85
N LYS A 68 -5.84 -15.23 4.65
CA LYS A 68 -6.05 -13.79 4.39
C LYS A 68 -7.50 -13.36 4.67
N SER A 69 -8.47 -14.18 4.27
CA SER A 69 -9.89 -13.94 4.51
C SER A 69 -10.23 -13.94 6.00
N ILE A 70 -9.81 -14.98 6.74
CA ILE A 70 -10.01 -15.08 8.19
C ILE A 70 -9.36 -13.90 8.92
N TYR A 71 -8.14 -13.51 8.52
CA TYR A 71 -7.45 -12.36 9.09
C TYR A 71 -8.26 -11.07 8.87
N LYS A 72 -8.73 -10.85 7.64
CA LYS A 72 -9.54 -9.68 7.31
C LYS A 72 -10.82 -9.63 8.13
N GLU A 73 -11.54 -10.75 8.25
CA GLU A 73 -12.75 -10.83 9.06
C GLU A 73 -12.48 -10.51 10.54
N LYS A 74 -11.39 -11.05 11.11
CA LYS A 74 -10.99 -10.74 12.49
C LYS A 74 -10.62 -9.27 12.66
N LYS A 75 -9.91 -8.69 11.70
CA LYS A 75 -9.54 -7.27 11.70
C LYS A 75 -10.80 -6.39 11.65
N ASP A 76 -11.70 -6.66 10.72
CA ASP A 76 -12.95 -5.90 10.55
C ASP A 76 -13.79 -5.97 11.84
N ASN A 77 -13.87 -7.14 12.48
CA ASN A 77 -14.53 -7.31 13.77
C ASN A 77 -13.87 -6.50 14.91
N LEU A 78 -12.54 -6.44 14.95
CA LEU A 78 -11.81 -5.63 15.92
C LEU A 78 -12.02 -4.14 15.68
N ASP A 79 -11.98 -3.70 14.42
CA ASP A 79 -12.22 -2.32 14.03
C ASP A 79 -13.64 -1.88 14.38
N LEU A 80 -14.65 -2.74 14.15
CA LEU A 80 -16.03 -2.48 14.57
C LEU A 80 -16.16 -2.34 16.10
N LYS A 81 -15.51 -3.23 16.86
CA LYS A 81 -15.51 -3.15 18.34
C LYS A 81 -14.86 -1.86 18.83
N LEU A 82 -13.71 -1.49 18.26
CA LEU A 82 -13.00 -0.26 18.60
C LEU A 82 -13.87 0.97 18.29
N ASN A 83 -14.40 1.06 17.08
CA ASN A 83 -15.23 2.18 16.64
C ASN A 83 -16.50 2.31 17.49
N SER A 84 -17.10 1.19 17.91
CA SER A 84 -18.25 1.18 18.81
C SER A 84 -17.90 1.76 20.20
N GLN A 85 -16.76 1.37 20.77
CA GLN A 85 -16.29 1.92 22.06
C GLN A 85 -15.94 3.40 21.95
N ILE A 86 -15.27 3.82 20.88
CA ILE A 86 -14.98 5.23 20.61
C ILE A 86 -16.28 6.02 20.49
N SER A 87 -17.25 5.53 19.71
CA SER A 87 -18.56 6.17 19.55
C SER A 87 -19.30 6.33 20.89
N LYS A 88 -19.25 5.32 21.76
CA LYS A 88 -19.82 5.40 23.13
C LYS A 88 -19.14 6.50 23.95
N LEU A 89 -17.82 6.55 23.96
CA LEU A 89 -17.06 7.58 24.66
C LEU A 89 -17.31 8.98 24.08
N GLU A 90 -17.42 9.11 22.77
CA GLU A 90 -17.76 10.38 22.11
C GLU A 90 -19.15 10.89 22.50
N LYS A 91 -20.15 10.00 22.56
CA LYS A 91 -21.50 10.36 23.02
C LYS A 91 -21.46 10.88 24.47
N GLN A 92 -20.71 10.20 25.34
CA GLN A 92 -20.52 10.64 26.73
C GLN A 92 -19.80 12.00 26.80
N LYS A 93 -18.72 12.19 26.04
CA LYS A 93 -18.00 13.47 25.95
C LYS A 93 -18.90 14.59 25.44
N LYS A 94 -19.73 14.35 24.42
CA LYS A 94 -20.69 15.33 23.89
C LYS A 94 -21.73 15.72 24.93
N TRP A 95 -22.27 14.74 25.67
CA TRP A 95 -23.21 15.00 26.76
C TRP A 95 -22.57 15.84 27.88
N ILE A 96 -21.36 15.49 28.32
CA ILE A 96 -20.62 16.26 29.32
C ILE A 96 -20.34 17.68 28.81
N ALA A 97 -19.88 17.83 27.57
CA ALA A 97 -19.60 19.14 26.96
C ALA A 97 -20.86 20.01 26.86
N PHE A 98 -22.01 19.42 26.52
CA PHE A 98 -23.30 20.10 26.53
C PHE A 98 -23.65 20.64 27.92
N ASN A 99 -23.52 19.81 28.96
CA ASN A 99 -23.81 20.23 30.33
C ASN A 99 -22.81 21.27 30.85
N LEU A 100 -21.51 21.12 30.54
CA LEU A 100 -20.49 22.11 30.86
C LEU A 100 -20.78 23.46 30.20
N LYS A 101 -21.23 23.46 28.94
CA LYS A 101 -21.65 24.68 28.25
C LYS A 101 -22.77 25.37 29.02
N GLN A 102 -23.81 24.64 29.42
CA GLN A 102 -24.94 25.22 30.16
C GLN A 102 -24.51 25.76 31.53
N ALA A 103 -23.69 25.00 32.27
CA ALA A 103 -23.20 25.42 33.58
C ALA A 103 -22.36 26.71 33.50
N VAL A 104 -21.38 26.76 32.58
CA VAL A 104 -20.53 27.94 32.40
C VAL A 104 -21.34 29.13 31.89
N MET A 105 -22.30 28.93 30.99
CA MET A 105 -23.15 30.02 30.48
C MET A 105 -24.03 30.64 31.58
N SER A 106 -24.45 29.86 32.59
CA SER A 106 -25.21 30.34 33.75
C SER A 106 -24.33 31.01 34.82
N ASP A 107 -23.03 30.73 34.83
CA ASP A 107 -22.09 31.29 35.81
C ASP A 107 -21.85 32.80 35.56
N LYS A 108 -21.85 33.60 36.63
CA LYS A 108 -21.63 35.06 36.59
C LYS A 108 -20.16 35.43 36.42
N ASN A 109 -19.24 34.56 36.80
CA ASN A 109 -17.79 34.79 36.77
C ASN A 109 -17.13 34.43 35.43
N LYS A 110 -17.91 33.98 34.43
CA LYS A 110 -17.40 33.70 33.09
C LYS A 110 -16.80 34.96 32.46
N LYS A 111 -15.64 34.82 31.82
CA LYS A 111 -15.02 35.89 31.03
C LYS A 111 -15.53 35.81 29.59
N LYS A 112 -16.04 36.91 29.06
CA LYS A 112 -16.45 37.03 27.65
C LYS A 112 -15.37 37.75 26.84
N THR A 113 -15.04 37.21 25.67
CA THR A 113 -14.20 37.84 24.65
C THR A 113 -14.96 37.92 23.33
N LYS A 114 -14.38 38.54 22.29
CA LYS A 114 -15.02 38.69 20.97
C LYS A 114 -15.45 37.35 20.34
N THR A 115 -14.65 36.30 20.56
CA THR A 115 -14.81 35.01 19.87
C THR A 115 -15.22 33.87 20.80
N GLN A 116 -15.19 34.06 22.13
CA GLN A 116 -15.46 32.98 23.08
C GLN A 116 -15.86 33.46 24.49
N TYR A 117 -16.57 32.60 25.21
CA TYR A 117 -16.71 32.62 26.67
C TYR A 117 -15.70 31.67 27.29
N SER A 118 -15.15 32.01 28.46
CA SER A 118 -14.19 31.15 29.16
C SER A 118 -14.38 31.19 30.68
N LEU A 119 -14.15 30.05 31.33
CA LEU A 119 -14.12 29.93 32.78
C LEU A 119 -13.06 28.90 33.19
N LYS A 120 -12.20 29.27 34.15
CA LYS A 120 -11.07 28.46 34.62
C LYS A 120 -11.45 27.71 35.89
N PHE A 121 -11.15 26.41 35.92
CA PHE A 121 -11.29 25.51 37.05
C PHE A 121 -9.90 24.92 37.40
N LEU A 122 -9.80 24.20 38.53
CA LEU A 122 -8.55 23.55 38.93
C LEU A 122 -8.06 22.53 37.87
N SER A 123 -8.98 21.75 37.31
CA SER A 123 -8.65 20.69 36.33
C SER A 123 -8.50 21.19 34.89
N GLY A 124 -8.73 22.48 34.61
CA GLY A 124 -8.65 23.02 33.26
C GLY A 124 -9.55 24.22 33.00
N THR A 125 -9.61 24.66 31.75
CA THR A 125 -10.44 25.81 31.33
C THR A 125 -11.50 25.35 30.36
N VAL A 126 -12.76 25.73 30.59
CA VAL A 126 -13.85 25.53 29.64
C VAL A 126 -13.94 26.75 28.74
N GLN A 127 -13.83 26.55 27.44
CA GLN A 127 -13.98 27.59 26.42
C GLN A 127 -15.18 27.27 25.52
N ILE A 128 -16.09 28.24 25.37
CA ILE A 128 -17.27 28.13 24.52
C ILE A 128 -17.11 29.16 23.40
N LYS A 129 -16.84 28.67 22.18
CA LYS A 129 -16.72 29.53 21.01
C LYS A 129 -18.08 30.12 20.63
N ILE A 130 -18.08 31.40 20.30
CA ILE A 130 -19.24 32.09 19.74
C ILE A 130 -19.31 31.70 18.25
N PRO A 131 -20.49 31.33 17.73
CA PRO A 131 -20.64 31.05 16.30
C PRO A 131 -20.21 32.25 15.46
N GLN A 132 -19.43 32.01 14.41
CA GLN A 132 -19.02 33.02 13.44
C GLN A 132 -19.35 32.53 12.04
N GLU A 133 -19.83 33.45 11.20
CA GLU A 133 -19.99 33.18 9.78
C GLU A 133 -18.60 33.09 9.15
N THR A 134 -18.37 32.01 8.41
CA THR A 134 -17.11 31.78 7.70
C THR A 134 -17.43 31.47 6.24
N LEU A 135 -16.60 31.98 5.33
CA LEU A 135 -16.72 31.67 3.92
C LEU A 135 -16.23 30.23 3.71
N ILE A 136 -17.06 29.40 3.09
CA ILE A 136 -16.69 28.05 2.67
C ILE A 136 -16.22 28.15 1.22
N LYS A 137 -15.06 27.59 0.91
CA LYS A 137 -14.57 27.51 -0.47
C LYS A 137 -15.55 26.64 -1.27
N PRO A 138 -16.21 27.17 -2.30
CA PRO A 138 -17.05 26.36 -3.17
C PRO A 138 -16.20 25.44 -4.06
N ASP A 139 -16.81 24.40 -4.59
CA ASP A 139 -16.23 23.65 -5.69
C ASP A 139 -16.03 24.57 -6.90
N LEU A 140 -14.97 24.31 -7.67
CA LEU A 140 -14.67 25.10 -8.86
C LEU A 140 -15.77 24.91 -9.90
N ASN A 141 -16.45 25.98 -10.29
CA ASN A 141 -17.44 25.97 -11.36
C ASN A 141 -17.21 27.14 -12.33
N GLU A 142 -17.78 27.04 -13.54
CA GLU A 142 -17.57 28.04 -14.59
C GLU A 142 -18.09 29.43 -14.20
N ASP A 143 -19.15 29.51 -13.40
CA ASP A 143 -19.73 30.78 -12.97
C ASP A 143 -18.80 31.53 -12.01
N LEU A 144 -18.12 30.82 -11.09
CA LEU A 144 -17.10 31.40 -10.21
C LEU A 144 -15.87 31.85 -10.99
N LEU A 145 -15.46 31.07 -12.01
CA LEU A 145 -14.36 31.43 -12.89
C LEU A 145 -14.68 32.70 -13.69
N LYS A 146 -15.92 32.85 -14.18
CA LYS A 146 -16.37 34.08 -14.86
C LYS A 146 -16.51 35.27 -13.90
N THR A 147 -16.92 35.02 -12.66
CA THR A 147 -17.16 36.08 -11.66
C THR A 147 -15.84 36.61 -11.07
N PHE A 148 -14.83 35.75 -10.92
CA PHE A 148 -13.53 36.10 -10.33
C PHE A 148 -12.35 35.70 -11.25
N PRO A 149 -12.27 36.24 -12.48
CA PRO A 149 -11.26 35.83 -13.46
C PRO A 149 -9.83 36.15 -13.01
N SER A 150 -9.64 37.21 -12.22
CA SER A 150 -8.33 37.63 -11.69
C SER A 150 -7.74 36.68 -10.64
N PHE A 151 -8.50 35.68 -10.19
CA PHE A 151 -8.07 34.70 -9.18
C PHE A 151 -7.89 33.29 -9.77
N ILE A 152 -7.88 33.16 -11.10
CA ILE A 152 -7.61 31.91 -11.81
C ILE A 152 -6.09 31.77 -11.99
N GLU A 153 -5.52 30.72 -11.40
CA GLU A 153 -4.13 30.31 -11.64
C GLU A 153 -4.11 29.10 -12.57
N GLU A 154 -3.63 29.27 -13.80
CA GLU A 154 -3.43 28.16 -14.72
C GLU A 154 -2.12 27.42 -14.42
N GLN A 155 -2.22 26.19 -13.91
CA GLN A 155 -1.06 25.32 -13.75
C GLN A 155 -0.89 24.42 -14.98
N THR A 156 0.14 24.69 -15.79
CA THR A 156 0.53 23.82 -16.90
C THR A 156 1.37 22.65 -16.38
N VAL A 157 0.73 21.50 -16.15
CA VAL A 157 1.45 20.27 -15.79
C VAL A 157 1.96 19.59 -17.08
N LYS A 158 3.27 19.63 -17.31
CA LYS A 158 3.91 18.86 -18.39
C LYS A 158 3.99 17.39 -17.97
N THR A 159 3.23 16.52 -18.65
CA THR A 159 3.32 15.06 -18.47
C THR A 159 4.04 14.42 -19.65
N LEU A 160 4.95 13.49 -19.36
CA LEU A 160 5.61 12.70 -20.40
C LEU A 160 4.67 11.59 -20.86
N ASN A 161 4.33 11.55 -22.15
CA ASN A 161 3.58 10.44 -22.72
C ASN A 161 4.49 9.22 -22.90
N TRP A 162 4.66 8.47 -21.81
CA TRP A 162 5.55 7.32 -21.75
C TRP A 162 5.16 6.20 -22.74
N LYS A 163 3.86 5.98 -22.94
CA LYS A 163 3.34 4.94 -23.84
C LYS A 163 3.86 5.13 -25.27
N ASN A 164 3.83 6.38 -25.76
CA ASN A 164 4.31 6.71 -27.10
C ASN A 164 5.84 6.80 -27.17
N LEU A 165 6.50 7.22 -26.10
CA LEU A 165 7.97 7.27 -26.08
C LEU A 165 8.56 5.85 -26.13
N LYS A 166 8.01 4.91 -25.36
CA LYS A 166 8.51 3.52 -25.27
C LYS A 166 8.53 2.79 -26.61
N THR A 167 7.57 3.06 -27.50
CA THR A 167 7.53 2.38 -28.82
C THR A 167 8.68 2.81 -29.74
N LYS A 168 9.18 4.04 -29.55
CA LYS A 168 10.31 4.62 -30.28
C LYS A 168 11.67 4.23 -29.74
N LEU A 169 11.74 3.45 -28.66
CA LEU A 169 12.99 3.02 -28.05
C LEU A 169 13.28 1.55 -28.38
N GLU A 170 14.55 1.22 -28.49
CA GLU A 170 15.05 -0.14 -28.66
C GLU A 170 16.14 -0.43 -27.65
N ILE A 171 16.21 -1.68 -27.19
CA ILE A 171 17.27 -2.15 -26.30
C ILE A 171 18.19 -3.06 -27.12
N ILE A 172 19.44 -2.64 -27.30
CA ILE A 172 20.47 -3.41 -28.00
C ILE A 172 21.66 -3.52 -27.06
N ASP A 173 22.08 -4.76 -26.75
CA ASP A 173 23.23 -5.06 -25.89
C ASP A 173 23.25 -4.32 -24.53
N GLY A 174 22.07 -4.18 -23.91
CA GLY A 174 21.92 -3.51 -22.61
C GLY A 174 21.94 -1.99 -22.66
N ARG A 175 21.88 -1.39 -23.85
CA ARG A 175 21.77 0.06 -24.07
C ARG A 175 20.42 0.42 -24.70
N VAL A 176 19.92 1.61 -24.38
CA VAL A 176 18.65 2.12 -24.91
C VAL A 176 18.94 3.11 -26.03
N TYR A 177 18.43 2.82 -27.23
CA TYR A 177 18.55 3.70 -28.40
C TYR A 177 17.18 4.23 -28.83
N ASN A 178 17.15 5.46 -29.33
CA ASN A 178 15.99 5.96 -30.06
C ASN A 178 16.00 5.44 -31.50
N LYS A 179 14.95 4.72 -31.89
CA LYS A 179 14.79 4.11 -33.23
C LYS A 179 14.73 5.14 -34.36
N GLU A 180 14.25 6.36 -34.08
CA GLU A 180 14.11 7.40 -35.10
C GLU A 180 15.41 8.18 -35.33
N THR A 181 16.18 8.42 -34.26
CA THR A 181 17.38 9.28 -34.32
C THR A 181 18.70 8.51 -34.23
N GLY A 182 18.66 7.24 -33.81
CA GLY A 182 19.86 6.45 -33.49
C GLY A 182 20.59 6.92 -32.22
N GLU A 183 20.04 7.89 -31.48
CA GLU A 183 20.67 8.45 -30.29
C GLU A 183 20.67 7.43 -29.13
N ASP A 184 21.84 7.25 -28.51
CA ASP A 184 21.98 6.49 -27.26
C ASP A 184 21.42 7.34 -26.10
N VAL A 185 20.37 6.84 -25.46
CA VAL A 185 19.72 7.46 -24.29
C VAL A 185 19.95 6.67 -23.01
N THR A 186 20.94 5.77 -23.01
CA THR A 186 21.36 5.02 -21.83
C THR A 186 21.80 5.99 -20.73
N GLY A 187 21.14 5.93 -19.57
CA GLY A 187 21.33 6.87 -18.45
C GLY A 187 20.18 7.85 -18.24
N LYS A 188 19.29 8.03 -19.24
CA LYS A 188 18.01 8.76 -19.06
C LYS A 188 16.85 7.82 -18.76
N ILE A 189 16.99 6.55 -19.11
CA ILE A 189 15.96 5.51 -18.98
C ILE A 189 16.60 4.26 -18.36
N GLU A 190 15.95 3.73 -17.32
CA GLU A 190 16.37 2.51 -16.64
C GLU A 190 15.81 1.27 -17.34
N ILE A 191 16.66 0.26 -17.53
CA ILE A 191 16.25 -1.05 -18.05
C ILE A 191 16.07 -1.97 -16.85
N GLN A 192 14.83 -2.39 -16.58
CA GLN A 192 14.54 -3.45 -15.63
C GLN A 192 14.26 -4.75 -16.39
N LYS A 193 15.14 -5.75 -16.22
CA LYS A 193 14.86 -7.10 -16.72
C LYS A 193 13.88 -7.77 -15.76
N SER A 194 12.66 -8.06 -16.21
CA SER A 194 11.74 -8.87 -15.44
C SER A 194 12.32 -10.26 -15.27
N GLN A 195 12.23 -10.79 -14.05
CA GLN A 195 12.53 -12.19 -13.82
C GLN A 195 11.46 -13.07 -14.48
N GLU A 196 11.88 -14.24 -14.96
CA GLU A 196 10.95 -15.25 -15.44
C GLU A 196 10.02 -15.64 -14.28
N LYS A 197 8.72 -15.67 -14.57
CA LYS A 197 7.69 -15.98 -13.59
C LYS A 197 6.88 -17.17 -14.08
N VAL A 198 6.77 -18.18 -13.23
CA VAL A 198 5.83 -19.29 -13.44
C VAL A 198 4.42 -18.80 -13.11
N VAL A 199 3.48 -19.02 -14.02
CA VAL A 199 2.07 -18.66 -13.85
C VAL A 199 1.25 -19.95 -13.95
N ILE A 200 0.69 -20.37 -12.82
CA ILE A 200 -0.24 -21.50 -12.72
C ILE A 200 -1.66 -20.89 -12.71
N LYS A 201 -2.57 -21.45 -13.53
CA LYS A 201 -3.96 -21.02 -13.66
C LYS A 201 -4.92 -22.12 -13.22
#